data_AF-A0A962Z1U9-F1
#
_entry.id   AF-A0A962Z1U9-F1
#
_cell.length_a   1.000
_cell.length_b   1.000
_cell.length_c   1.000
_cell.angle_alpha   90.00
_cell.angle_beta   90.00
_cell.angle_gamma   90.00
#
_symmetry.space_group_name_H-M   'P 1'
#
loop_
_entity.id
_entity.type
_entity.pdbx_description
1 polymer ?
#
loop_
_entity_poly.entity_id
_entity_poly.type
_entity_poly.pdbx_seq_one_letter_code
_entity_poly.pdbx_strand_id
1 'polypeptide(L)' 'GMEALYADVRSTRYQRSFALSSELDGGKADASLKDGVLALRIPKREEHKARKIEVRTG' A
#
# COMPACT_ATOMS: atom_id res chain seq x y z
N GLY A 1 -7.26 27.79 25.44
CA GLY A 1 -7.85 26.59 24.81
C GLY A 1 -7.77 25.44 25.80
N MET A 2 -8.68 24.46 25.74
CA MET A 2 -8.60 23.30 26.63
C MET A 2 -7.36 22.47 26.28
N GLU A 3 -6.42 22.38 27.21
CA GLU A 3 -5.30 21.46 27.18
C GLU A 3 -5.70 20.19 27.96
N ALA A 4 -5.53 19.03 27.34
CA ALA A 4 -5.79 17.77 28.02
C ALA A 4 -4.70 17.54 29.08
N LEU A 5 -5.09 17.49 30.37
CA LEU A 5 -4.19 17.18 31.49
C LEU A 5 -3.67 15.73 31.46
N TYR A 6 -4.42 14.82 30.83
CA TYR A 6 -4.07 13.41 30.67
C TYR A 6 -4.71 12.87 29.38
N ALA A 7 -3.89 12.32 28.48
CA ALA A 7 -4.33 11.64 27.26
C ALA A 7 -3.41 10.45 26.99
N ASP A 8 -3.95 9.23 27.04
CA ASP A 8 -3.19 8.00 26.75
C ASP A 8 -2.75 7.92 25.28
N VAL A 9 -3.47 8.61 24.39
CA VAL A 9 -3.18 8.66 22.96
C VAL A 9 -2.84 10.10 22.56
N ARG A 10 -1.59 10.30 22.12
CA ARG A 10 -1.16 11.58 21.55
C ARG A 10 -1.59 11.67 20.10
N SER A 11 -2.28 12.75 19.73
CA SER A 11 -2.53 13.09 18.33
C SER A 11 -1.21 13.58 17.71
N THR A 12 -0.46 12.65 17.10
CA THR A 12 0.74 12.96 16.33
C THR A 12 0.40 12.87 14.85
N ARG A 13 0.82 13.87 14.07
CA ARG A 13 0.79 13.79 12.61
C ARG A 13 1.78 12.72 12.15
N TYR A 14 1.28 11.66 11.51
CA TYR A 14 2.11 10.57 11.01
C TYR A 14 2.38 10.74 9.51
N GLN A 15 3.63 10.54 9.10
CA GLN A 15 4.05 10.52 7.71
C GLN A 15 5.08 9.42 7.50
N ARG A 16 4.92 8.61 6.44
CA ARG A 16 5.88 7.59 6.02
C ARG A 16 6.03 7.59 4.51
N SER A 17 7.26 7.46 4.04
CA SER A 17 7.60 7.33 2.62
C SER A 17 8.21 5.95 2.36
N PHE A 18 7.92 5.39 1.18
CA PHE A 18 8.46 4.12 0.71
C PHE A 18 9.06 4.31 -0.68
N ALA A 19 10.23 3.72 -0.92
CA ALA A 19 10.76 3.59 -2.26
C ALA A 19 10.04 2.44 -2.97
N LEU A 20 9.39 2.72 -4.10
CA LEU A 20 8.77 1.69 -4.93
C LEU A 20 9.79 1.17 -5.95
N SER A 21 9.82 -0.14 -6.15
CA SER A 21 10.63 -0.73 -7.22
C SER A 21 10.05 -0.37 -8.59
N SER A 22 10.88 -0.44 -9.63
CA SER A 22 10.46 -0.20 -11.01
C SER A 22 9.45 -1.24 -11.52
N GLU A 23 9.29 -2.37 -10.84
CA GLU A 23 8.30 -3.39 -11.21
C GLU A 23 6.86 -2.99 -10.87
N LEU A 24 6.67 -1.99 -10.01
CA LEU A 24 5.35 -1.58 -9.52
C LEU A 24 4.77 -0.43 -10.36
N ASP A 25 3.46 -0.48 -10.59
CA ASP A 25 2.69 0.57 -11.24
C ASP A 25 2.03 1.46 -10.19
N GLY A 26 2.78 2.47 -9.73
CA GLY A 26 2.30 3.43 -8.73
C GLY A 26 1.10 4.27 -9.19
N GLY A 27 0.89 4.40 -10.51
CA GLY A 27 -0.27 5.13 -11.06
C GLY A 27 -1.59 4.40 -10.88
N LYS A 28 -1.56 3.11 -10.51
CA LYS A 28 -2.73 2.24 -10.30
C LYS A 28 -2.82 1.73 -8.86
N ALA A 29 -2.30 2.49 -7.90
CA ALA A 29 -2.40 2.13 -6.50
C ALA A 29 -3.85 2.27 -6.01
N ASP A 30 -4.34 1.22 -5.33
CA ASP A 30 -5.62 1.24 -4.60
C ASP A 30 -5.35 1.34 -3.09
N ALA A 31 -6.25 1.98 -2.36
CA ALA A 31 -6.17 2.14 -0.92
C ALA A 31 -7.49 1.76 -0.23
N SER A 32 -7.40 1.10 0.93
CA SER A 32 -8.53 0.88 1.82
C SER A 32 -8.15 1.12 3.28
N LEU A 33 -9.05 1.71 4.04
CA LEU A 33 -8.90 1.92 5.48
C LEU A 33 -10.04 1.20 6.19
N LYS A 34 -9.71 0.19 6.97
CA LYS A 34 -10.70 -0.60 7.71
C LYS A 34 -10.13 -0.98 9.07
N ASP A 35 -10.95 -0.82 10.11
CA ASP A 35 -10.60 -1.17 11.50
C ASP A 35 -9.25 -0.57 11.96
N GLY A 36 -8.96 0.67 11.53
CA GLY A 36 -7.73 1.39 11.86
C GLY A 36 -6.50 1.01 11.04
N VAL A 37 -6.62 0.13 10.04
CA VAL A 37 -5.50 -0.33 9.20
C VAL A 37 -5.63 0.24 7.79
N LEU A 38 -4.61 1.00 7.37
CA LEU A 38 -4.46 1.44 5.98
C LEU A 38 -3.75 0.35 5.17
N ALA A 39 -4.46 -0.26 4.22
CA ALA A 39 -3.92 -1.20 3.25
C ALA A 39 -3.76 -0.53 1.89
N LEU A 40 -2.55 -0.64 1.30
CA LEU A 40 -2.24 -0.16 -0.04
C LEU A 40 -1.98 -1.35 -0.96
N ARG A 41 -2.65 -1.41 -2.10
CA ARG A 41 -2.44 -2.43 -3.13
C ARG A 41 -1.86 -1.76 -4.36
N ILE A 42 -0.62 -2.11 -4.69
CA ILE A 42 0.08 -1.57 -5.86
C ILE A 42 0.33 -2.73 -6.82
N PRO A 43 -0.26 -2.74 -8.03
CA PRO A 43 -0.07 -3.83 -8.98
C PRO A 43 1.35 -3.80 -9.55
N LYS A 44 1.83 -4.99 -9.96
CA LYS A 44 3.01 -5.07 -10.83
C LYS A 44 2.65 -4.56 -12.23
N ARG A 45 3.59 -3.86 -12.88
CA ARG A 45 3.49 -3.46 -14.28
C ARG A 45 3.32 -4.69 -15.17
N GLU A 46 2.57 -4.55 -16.25
CA GLU A 46 2.27 -5.65 -17.18
C GLU A 46 3.53 -6.29 -17.76
N GLU A 47 4.56 -5.49 -18.04
CA GLU A 47 5.87 -5.94 -18.53
C GLU A 47 6.64 -6.85 -17.55
N HIS A 48 6.34 -6.74 -16.26
CA HIS A 48 6.95 -7.52 -15.17
C HIS A 48 6.05 -8.64 -14.66
N LYS A 49 4.84 -8.81 -15.21
CA LYS A 49 4.02 -9.98 -14.91
C LYS A 49 4.60 -11.18 -15.64
N ALA A 50 4.93 -12.23 -14.88
CA ALA A 50 5.41 -13.49 -15.45
C ALA A 50 4.40 -14.00 -16.48
N ARG A 51 4.86 -14.24 -17.72
CA ARG A 51 4.03 -14.82 -18.77
C ARG A 51 3.70 -16.26 -18.38
N LYS A 52 2.40 -16.58 -18.28
CA LYS A 52 1.96 -17.95 -18.09
C LYS A 52 2.22 -18.72 -19.39
N ILE A 53 3.11 -19.72 -19.35
CA ILE A 53 3.35 -20.63 -20.47
C ILE A 53 2.39 -21.81 -20.32
N GLU A 54 1.48 -21.98 -21.26
CA GLU A 54 0.60 -23.14 -21.32
C GLU A 54 1.37 -24.31 -21.95
N VAL A 55 1.51 -25.43 -21.22
CA VAL A 55 2.12 -26.66 -21.74
C VAL A 55 1.01 -27.53 -22.30
N ARG A 56 1.05 -27.82 -23.60
CA ARG A 56 0.15 -28.79 -24.27
C ARG A 56 0.85 -30.14 -24.34
N THR A 57 0.30 -31.16 -23.69
CA THR A 57 0.68 -32.57 -23.91
C THR A 57 -0.25 -33.16 -24.96
N GLY A 58 0.34 -33.74 -26.01
CA GLY A 58 -0.39 -34.50 -27.04
C GLY A 58 -0.75 -35.91 -26.59
#